data_AF-A0AAN4W5M9-F1
#
_entry.id   AF-A0AAN4W5M9-F1
#
_cell.length_a   1.000
_cell.length_b   1.000
_cell.length_c   1.000
_cell.angle_alpha   90.00
_cell.angle_beta   90.00
_cell.angle_gamma   90.00
#
_symmetry.space_group_name_H-M   'P 1'
#
loop_
_entity.id
_entity.type
_entity.pdbx_description
1 polymer ?
#
loop_
_entity_poly.entity_id
_entity_poly.type
_entity_poly.pdbx_seq_one_letter_code
_entity_poly.pdbx_strand_id
1 'polypeptide(L)'
;MDAFLCFLEKYKELTSIVLTIGVFILGYVLQRKARRIQSTMTWKEYRTPILEFANETIDVMSELEGLCEMNPEILGQVFYDKRNEVINKLSSLRDKGKLIIPNQTPNLYGNWKREAYKGIRHVSLDCLISTYYLAVALDFNRQRYNKQSFNLNRVSELDFTNKSITGKRHPNLIQGIKILKALNSLPEQISYDGFKNRGWSVKKGVVESKRQFTSIIQQMVNTRAWIDETKKYEPKSIMPEHNRVDGCEP
;
A
#
# COMPACT_ATOMS: atom_id res chain seq x y z
N MET A 1 10.14 60.56 27.45
CA MET A 1 10.68 59.22 27.76
C MET A 1 10.54 58.93 29.26
N ASP A 2 10.88 59.90 30.12
CA ASP A 2 10.87 59.75 31.59
C ASP A 2 9.52 59.34 32.18
N ALA A 3 8.41 59.87 31.65
CA ALA A 3 7.07 59.49 32.11
C ALA A 3 6.75 57.99 31.90
N PHE A 4 7.26 57.38 30.83
CA PHE A 4 7.07 55.96 30.54
C PHE A 4 7.95 55.07 31.43
N LEU A 5 9.19 55.50 31.72
CA LEU A 5 10.07 54.80 32.65
C LEU A 5 9.53 54.84 34.08
N CYS A 6 9.04 55.99 34.55
CA CYS A 6 8.35 56.09 35.84
C CYS A 6 7.11 55.19 35.91
N PHE A 7 6.37 55.04 34.81
CA PHE A 7 5.24 54.12 34.74
C PHE A 7 5.68 52.66 34.86
N LEU A 8 6.71 52.24 34.12
CA LEU A 8 7.26 50.88 34.20
C LEU A 8 7.81 50.56 35.59
N GLU A 9 8.47 51.52 36.24
CA GLU A 9 9.00 51.36 37.59
C GLU A 9 7.87 51.22 38.63
N LYS A 10 6.81 52.03 38.50
CA LYS A 10 5.61 51.94 39.35
C LYS A 10 4.87 50.61 39.21
N TYR A 11 4.89 49.98 38.03
CA TYR A 11 4.15 48.74 37.72
C TYR A 11 5.06 47.56 37.36
N LYS A 12 6.28 47.52 37.90
CA LYS A 12 7.28 46.50 37.56
C LYS A 12 6.79 45.07 37.76
N GLU A 13 6.06 44.80 38.85
CA GLU A 13 5.52 43.45 39.12
C GLU A 13 4.45 43.03 38.10
N LEU A 14 3.47 43.89 37.82
CA LEU A 14 2.41 43.61 36.84
C LEU A 14 2.95 43.40 35.42
N THR A 15 3.88 44.27 35.00
CA THR A 15 4.52 44.15 33.69
C THR A 15 5.29 42.84 33.55
N SER A 16 5.94 42.36 34.61
CA SER A 16 6.63 41.06 34.61
C SER A 16 5.68 39.86 34.49
N ILE A 17 4.52 39.92 35.16
CA ILE A 17 3.50 38.86 35.09
C ILE A 17 2.91 38.79 33.69
N VAL A 18 2.51 39.94 33.12
CA VAL A 18 1.97 40.02 31.76
C VAL A 18 2.97 39.51 30.73
N LEU A 19 4.25 39.87 30.86
CA LEU A 19 5.31 39.38 29.99
C LEU A 19 5.47 37.86 30.09
N THR A 20 5.45 37.31 31.30
CA THR A 20 5.59 35.86 31.53
C THR A 20 4.41 35.08 30.93
N ILE A 21 3.18 35.57 31.11
CA ILE A 21 1.99 35.00 30.48
C ILE A 21 2.10 35.09 28.95
N GLY A 22 2.55 36.23 28.42
CA GLY A 22 2.76 36.42 26.98
C GLY A 22 3.77 35.44 26.39
N VAL A 23 4.92 35.24 27.05
CA VAL A 23 5.93 34.25 26.66
C VAL A 23 5.38 32.84 26.72
N PHE A 24 4.60 32.51 27.75
CA PHE A 24 3.97 31.19 27.88
C PHE A 24 2.96 30.92 26.75
N ILE A 25 2.07 31.88 26.45
CA ILE A 25 1.09 31.77 25.35
C ILE A 25 1.82 31.63 24.00
N LEU A 26 2.84 32.45 23.76
CA LEU A 26 3.63 32.38 22.52
C LEU A 26 4.34 31.03 22.40
N GLY A 27 4.98 30.56 23.47
CA GLY A 27 5.63 29.25 23.52
C GLY A 27 4.65 28.11 23.23
N TYR A 28 3.45 28.17 23.82
CA TYR A 28 2.39 27.20 23.57
C TYR A 28 1.93 27.18 22.10
N VAL A 29 1.72 28.35 21.49
CA VAL A 29 1.34 28.46 20.06
C VAL A 29 2.44 27.94 19.14
N LEU A 30 3.70 28.29 19.41
CA LEU A 30 4.85 27.81 18.65
C LEU A 30 5.01 26.30 18.77
N GLN A 31 4.91 25.75 19.99
CA GLN A 31 4.97 24.30 20.22
C GLN A 31 3.86 23.56 19.47
N ARG A 32 2.63 24.10 19.46
CA ARG A 32 1.52 23.50 18.71
C ARG A 32 1.77 23.49 17.20
N LYS A 33 2.31 24.59 16.64
CA LYS A 33 2.70 24.65 15.23
C LYS A 33 3.83 23.68 14.90
N ALA A 34 4.86 23.60 15.76
CA ALA A 34 5.98 22.68 15.59
C ALA A 34 5.54 21.21 15.59
N ARG A 35 4.65 20.81 16.51
CA ARG A 35 4.09 19.45 16.54
C ARG A 35 3.34 19.09 15.26
N ARG A 36 2.55 20.02 14.72
CA ARG A 36 1.85 19.81 13.44
C ARG A 36 2.83 19.61 12.31
N ILE A 37 3.85 20.47 12.18
CA ILE A 37 4.89 20.34 11.15
C ILE A 37 5.61 19.00 11.31
N GLN A 38 6.03 18.64 12.52
CA GLN A 38 6.71 17.38 12.78
C GLN A 38 5.85 16.17 12.37
N SER A 39 4.56 16.15 12.73
CA SER A 39 3.66 15.08 12.33
C SER A 39 3.52 14.96 10.80
N THR A 40 3.44 16.09 10.09
CA THR A 40 3.38 16.10 8.62
C THR A 40 4.70 15.65 7.99
N MET A 41 5.84 15.98 8.60
CA MET A 41 7.16 15.54 8.14
C MET A 41 7.33 14.04 8.35
N THR A 42 7.02 13.52 9.54
CA THR A 42 7.08 12.08 9.83
C THR A 42 6.16 11.29 8.89
N TRP A 43 4.97 11.80 8.58
CA TRP A 43 4.10 11.16 7.58
C TRP A 43 4.69 11.18 6.17
N LYS A 44 5.27 12.31 5.75
CA LYS A 44 5.96 12.41 4.46
C LYS A 44 7.15 11.45 4.36
N GLU A 45 7.93 11.34 5.44
CA GLU A 45 9.06 10.41 5.55
C GLU A 45 8.61 8.96 5.47
N TYR A 46 7.50 8.60 6.09
CA TYR A 46 6.90 7.27 5.98
C TYR A 46 6.32 6.98 4.58
N ARG A 47 5.65 7.97 3.98
CA ARG A 47 4.94 7.80 2.71
C ARG A 47 5.87 7.70 1.49
N THR A 48 6.97 8.46 1.49
CA THR A 48 7.88 8.54 0.34
C THR A 48 8.42 7.17 -0.07
N PRO A 49 8.98 6.34 0.84
CA PRO A 49 9.46 5.00 0.49
C PRO A 49 8.37 4.06 -0.05
N ILE A 50 7.13 4.20 0.44
CA ILE A 50 5.99 3.40 -0.06
C ILE A 50 5.67 3.78 -1.50
N LEU A 51 5.66 5.07 -1.83
CA LEU A 51 5.39 5.54 -3.19
C LEU A 51 6.51 5.12 -4.16
N GLU A 52 7.77 5.27 -3.76
CA GLU A 52 8.91 4.84 -4.56
C GLU A 52 8.87 3.34 -4.83
N PHE A 53 8.64 2.54 -3.78
CA PHE A 53 8.45 1.10 -3.90
C PHE A 53 7.27 0.73 -4.82
N ALA A 54 6.15 1.44 -4.70
CA ALA A 54 4.97 1.19 -5.51
C ALA A 54 5.20 1.51 -6.98
N ASN A 55 5.88 2.61 -7.29
CA ASN A 55 6.24 2.99 -8.66
C ASN A 55 7.15 1.93 -9.28
N GLU A 56 8.23 1.55 -8.58
CA GLU A 56 9.15 0.50 -9.03
C GLU A 56 8.41 -0.83 -9.27
N THR A 57 7.48 -1.18 -8.38
CA THR A 57 6.65 -2.37 -8.54
C THR A 57 5.75 -2.29 -9.77
N ILE A 58 5.06 -1.17 -9.98
CA ILE A 58 4.15 -0.96 -11.12
C ILE A 58 4.92 -1.03 -12.44
N ASP A 59 6.13 -0.49 -12.48
CA ASP A 59 7.00 -0.53 -13.65
C ASP A 59 7.38 -1.99 -13.99
N VAL A 60 7.82 -2.78 -13.01
CA VAL A 60 8.15 -4.20 -13.21
C VAL A 60 6.92 -5.02 -13.61
N MET A 61 5.75 -4.75 -13.03
CA MET A 61 4.50 -5.42 -13.44
C MET A 61 4.10 -5.04 -14.88
N SER A 62 4.37 -3.80 -15.29
CA SER A 62 4.09 -3.33 -16.65
C SER A 62 5.09 -3.90 -17.67
N GLU A 63 6.36 -4.08 -17.28
CA GLU A 63 7.35 -4.82 -18.06
C GLU A 63 6.89 -6.27 -18.31
N LEU A 64 6.41 -6.96 -17.27
CA LEU A 64 5.85 -8.30 -17.39
C LEU A 64 4.61 -8.34 -18.29
N GLU A 65 3.72 -7.36 -18.18
CA GLU A 65 2.57 -7.24 -19.07
C GLU A 65 3.01 -7.10 -20.53
N GLY A 66 4.04 -6.28 -20.78
CA GLY A 66 4.66 -6.14 -22.10
C GLY A 66 5.25 -7.47 -22.61
N LEU A 67 5.92 -8.25 -21.76
CA LEU A 67 6.41 -9.58 -22.12
C LEU A 67 5.27 -10.53 -22.50
N CYS A 68 4.08 -10.42 -21.89
CA CYS A 68 2.92 -11.21 -22.31
C CYS A 68 2.46 -10.89 -23.75
N GLU A 69 2.79 -9.69 -24.24
CA GLU A 69 2.49 -9.22 -25.60
C GLU A 69 3.56 -9.55 -26.63
N MET A 70 4.77 -9.91 -26.22
CA MET A 70 5.85 -10.25 -27.14
C MET A 70 5.73 -11.70 -27.66
N ASN A 71 6.25 -11.97 -28.87
CA ASN A 71 6.30 -13.32 -29.41
C ASN A 71 7.64 -13.98 -29.04
N PRO A 72 7.65 -15.00 -28.15
CA PRO A 72 8.88 -15.68 -27.76
C PRO A 72 9.51 -16.48 -28.91
N GLU A 73 8.72 -16.91 -29.91
CA GLU A 73 9.23 -17.64 -31.08
C GLU A 73 10.18 -16.78 -31.92
N ILE A 74 9.94 -15.47 -31.94
CA ILE A 74 10.77 -14.49 -32.69
C ILE A 74 11.97 -14.06 -31.84
N LEU A 75 11.77 -13.83 -30.54
CA LEU A 75 12.80 -13.30 -29.65
C LEU A 75 13.76 -14.37 -29.12
N GLY A 76 13.33 -15.63 -29.05
CA GLY A 76 14.13 -16.76 -28.56
C GLY A 76 14.75 -16.50 -27.19
N GLN A 77 16.09 -16.58 -27.12
CA GLN A 77 16.87 -16.40 -25.89
C GLN A 77 16.63 -15.04 -25.23
N VAL A 78 16.46 -13.97 -26.02
CA VAL A 78 16.23 -12.61 -25.49
C VAL A 78 14.96 -12.54 -24.64
N PHE A 79 13.91 -13.28 -25.02
CA PHE A 79 12.68 -13.36 -24.23
C PHE A 79 12.93 -14.08 -22.89
N TYR A 80 13.69 -15.17 -22.92
CA TYR A 80 14.02 -15.94 -21.73
C TYR A 80 14.82 -15.11 -20.72
N ASP A 81 15.82 -14.35 -21.19
CA ASP A 81 16.66 -13.51 -20.34
C ASP A 81 15.83 -12.39 -19.70
N LYS A 82 15.01 -11.67 -20.48
CA LYS A 82 14.08 -10.64 -19.95
C LYS A 82 13.09 -11.21 -18.94
N ARG A 83 12.53 -12.40 -19.21
CA ARG A 83 11.63 -13.08 -18.27
C ARG A 83 12.34 -13.36 -16.93
N ASN A 84 13.57 -13.87 -16.96
CA ASN A 84 14.31 -14.15 -15.74
C ASN A 84 14.71 -12.88 -14.99
N GLU A 85 15.06 -11.81 -15.70
CA GLU A 85 15.30 -10.50 -15.12
C GLU A 85 14.07 -10.01 -14.34
N VAL A 86 12.88 -10.04 -14.95
CA VAL A 86 11.62 -9.66 -14.30
C VAL A 86 11.32 -10.55 -13.08
N ILE A 87 11.54 -11.86 -13.16
CA ILE A 87 11.36 -12.79 -12.02
C ILE A 87 12.28 -12.40 -10.85
N ASN A 88 13.54 -12.07 -11.14
CA ASN A 88 14.51 -11.67 -10.12
C ASN A 88 14.12 -10.32 -9.50
N LYS A 89 13.72 -9.33 -10.32
CA LYS A 89 13.20 -8.04 -9.84
C LYS A 89 11.99 -8.24 -8.92
N LEU A 90 11.01 -9.05 -9.33
CA LEU A 90 9.82 -9.35 -8.52
C LEU A 90 10.17 -10.04 -7.19
N SER A 91 11.15 -10.95 -7.19
CA SER A 91 11.61 -11.59 -5.95
C SER A 91 12.25 -10.57 -5.00
N SER A 92 13.12 -9.70 -5.52
CA SER A 92 13.75 -8.63 -4.75
C SER A 92 12.71 -7.65 -4.18
N LEU A 93 11.77 -7.20 -5.02
CA LEU A 93 10.68 -6.31 -4.61
C LEU A 93 9.81 -6.92 -3.51
N ARG A 94 9.56 -8.23 -3.55
CA ARG A 94 8.81 -8.91 -2.48
C ARG A 94 9.52 -8.82 -1.13
N ASP A 95 10.85 -8.91 -1.12
CA ASP A 95 11.63 -8.83 0.12
C ASP A 95 11.79 -7.38 0.58
N LYS A 96 12.04 -6.44 -0.34
CA LYS A 96 12.03 -4.99 -0.06
C LYS A 96 10.68 -4.53 0.49
N GLY A 97 9.59 -5.04 -0.06
CA GLY A 97 8.23 -4.73 0.38
C GLY A 97 7.95 -5.14 1.83
N LYS A 98 8.58 -6.20 2.35
CA LYS A 98 8.44 -6.60 3.77
C LYS A 98 9.11 -5.61 4.74
N LEU A 99 10.13 -4.89 4.27
CA LEU A 99 10.83 -3.87 5.06
C LEU A 99 10.06 -2.55 5.10
N ILE A 100 9.33 -2.25 4.02
CA ILE A 100 8.63 -0.97 3.84
C ILE A 100 7.19 -1.03 4.34
N ILE A 101 6.50 -2.15 4.10
CA ILE A 101 5.07 -2.29 4.42
C ILE A 101 4.91 -3.10 5.70
N PRO A 102 4.35 -2.50 6.77
CA PRO A 102 4.18 -3.21 8.04
C PRO A 102 3.15 -4.33 7.91
N ASN A 103 3.40 -5.43 8.63
CA ASN A 103 2.43 -6.52 8.77
C ASN A 103 1.22 -6.08 9.61
N GLN A 104 0.07 -6.67 9.32
CA GLN A 104 -1.16 -6.46 10.07
C GLN A 104 -1.16 -7.31 11.34
N THR A 105 -1.72 -6.78 12.44
CA THR A 105 -1.91 -7.52 13.71
C THR A 105 -0.63 -8.22 14.24
N PRO A 106 0.53 -7.52 14.33
CA PRO A 106 1.80 -8.12 14.74
C PRO A 106 1.77 -8.74 16.15
N ASN A 107 0.85 -8.30 17.00
CA ASN A 107 0.70 -8.79 18.37
C ASN A 107 -0.14 -10.07 18.47
N LEU A 108 -0.90 -10.45 17.43
CA LEU A 108 -1.78 -11.62 17.45
C LEU A 108 -1.13 -12.86 16.83
N TYR A 109 -0.30 -12.68 15.80
CA TYR A 109 0.27 -13.78 15.02
C TYR A 109 1.79 -13.78 15.06
N GLY A 110 2.38 -14.98 15.22
CA GLY A 110 3.84 -15.16 15.14
C GLY A 110 4.61 -14.87 16.43
N ASN A 111 3.94 -14.64 17.56
CA ASN A 111 4.59 -14.38 18.86
C ASN A 111 5.56 -15.49 19.30
N TRP A 112 5.32 -16.72 18.86
CA TRP A 112 6.17 -17.88 19.15
C TRP A 112 7.48 -17.90 18.34
N LYS A 113 7.60 -17.12 17.27
CA LYS A 113 8.83 -16.99 16.47
C LYS A 113 9.55 -15.70 16.85
N ARG A 114 10.51 -15.76 17.78
CA ARG A 114 11.22 -14.57 18.29
C ARG A 114 11.90 -13.74 17.20
N GLU A 115 12.50 -14.41 16.22
CA GLU A 115 13.33 -13.79 15.17
C GLU A 115 12.63 -13.63 13.82
N ALA A 116 11.40 -14.15 13.67
CA ALA A 116 10.66 -14.05 12.41
C ALA A 116 9.78 -12.78 12.37
N TYR A 117 9.47 -12.33 11.16
CA TYR A 117 8.46 -11.29 10.95
C TYR A 117 7.12 -11.72 11.56
N LYS A 118 6.64 -10.94 12.52
CA LYS A 118 5.36 -11.15 13.21
C LYS A 118 4.20 -10.55 12.43
N GLY A 119 2.98 -11.02 12.70
CA GLY A 119 1.76 -10.53 12.06
C GLY A 119 1.41 -11.21 10.72
N ILE A 120 0.28 -10.81 10.18
CA ILE A 120 -0.23 -11.23 8.88
C ILE A 120 0.37 -10.32 7.81
N ARG A 121 0.84 -10.92 6.71
CA ARG A 121 1.38 -10.16 5.58
C ARG A 121 0.33 -9.21 5.02
N HIS A 122 0.75 -8.00 4.68
CA HIS A 122 -0.12 -7.05 4.01
C HIS A 122 -0.56 -7.55 2.62
N VAL A 123 -1.83 -7.39 2.29
CA VAL A 123 -2.46 -7.87 1.05
C VAL A 123 -1.81 -7.34 -0.23
N SER A 124 -1.18 -6.16 -0.19
CA SER A 124 -0.41 -5.64 -1.34
C SER A 124 0.76 -6.55 -1.73
N LEU A 125 1.41 -7.20 -0.76
CA LEU A 125 2.52 -8.11 -1.04
C LEU A 125 2.04 -9.45 -1.61
N ASP A 126 0.79 -9.84 -1.35
CA ASP A 126 0.20 -11.01 -1.98
C ASP A 126 -0.08 -10.77 -3.48
N CYS A 127 -0.38 -9.53 -3.89
CA CYS A 127 -0.40 -9.16 -5.31
C CYS A 127 0.97 -9.42 -5.98
N LEU A 128 2.08 -9.04 -5.33
CA LEU A 128 3.42 -9.30 -5.87
C LEU A 128 3.71 -10.81 -5.94
N ILE A 129 3.29 -11.58 -4.94
CA ILE A 129 3.48 -13.03 -4.94
C ILE A 129 2.67 -13.67 -6.07
N SER A 130 1.44 -13.23 -6.29
CA SER A 130 0.65 -13.63 -7.45
C SER A 130 1.42 -13.33 -8.74
N THR A 131 1.85 -12.09 -8.93
CA THR A 131 2.58 -11.66 -10.13
C THR A 131 3.86 -12.47 -10.34
N TYR A 132 4.60 -12.81 -9.27
CA TYR A 132 5.75 -13.69 -9.33
C TYR A 132 5.39 -15.07 -9.89
N TYR A 133 4.35 -15.71 -9.37
CA TYR A 133 3.89 -17.00 -9.89
C TYR A 133 3.41 -16.91 -11.34
N LEU A 134 2.77 -15.81 -11.72
CA LEU A 134 2.36 -15.54 -13.10
C LEU A 134 3.57 -15.35 -14.03
N ALA A 135 4.61 -14.65 -13.59
CA ALA A 135 5.86 -14.51 -14.33
C ALA A 135 6.56 -15.87 -14.53
N VAL A 136 6.58 -16.71 -13.50
CA VAL A 136 7.10 -18.08 -13.60
C VAL A 136 6.24 -18.92 -14.56
N ALA A 137 4.92 -18.71 -14.60
CA ALA A 137 4.02 -19.40 -15.51
C ALA A 137 4.10 -18.94 -16.98
N LEU A 138 4.74 -17.79 -17.24
CA LEU A 138 4.92 -17.24 -18.58
C LEU A 138 5.62 -18.25 -19.51
N ASP A 139 5.00 -18.50 -20.67
CA ASP A 139 5.48 -19.37 -21.72
C ASP A 139 6.56 -18.69 -22.56
N PHE A 140 7.74 -19.31 -22.63
CA PHE A 140 8.91 -18.89 -23.41
C PHE A 140 9.05 -19.58 -24.77
N ASN A 141 8.10 -20.44 -25.15
CA ASN A 141 8.04 -21.17 -26.42
C ASN A 141 6.88 -20.71 -27.30
N ARG A 142 5.72 -20.38 -26.72
CA ARG A 142 4.49 -20.06 -27.48
C ARG A 142 3.77 -18.85 -26.89
N GLN A 143 3.66 -17.77 -27.66
CA GLN A 143 2.94 -16.56 -27.25
C GLN A 143 1.48 -16.84 -26.87
N ARG A 144 0.84 -17.73 -27.63
CA ARG A 144 -0.59 -18.00 -27.53
C ARG A 144 -1.00 -18.37 -26.11
N TYR A 145 -0.20 -19.14 -25.36
CA TYR A 145 -0.55 -19.54 -23.99
C TYR A 145 -0.45 -18.40 -22.96
N ASN A 146 0.29 -17.32 -23.27
CA ASN A 146 0.36 -16.14 -22.39
C ASN A 146 -0.92 -15.29 -22.47
N LYS A 147 -1.57 -15.29 -23.64
CA LYS A 147 -2.77 -14.49 -23.95
C LYS A 147 -4.06 -15.29 -23.85
N GLN A 148 -4.02 -16.57 -24.25
CA GLN A 148 -5.18 -17.44 -24.28
C GLN A 148 -5.74 -17.60 -22.87
N SER A 149 -7.04 -17.37 -22.76
CA SER A 149 -7.74 -17.51 -21.49
C SER A 149 -8.17 -18.95 -21.28
N PHE A 150 -8.04 -19.42 -20.04
CA PHE A 150 -8.36 -20.77 -19.61
C PHE A 150 -9.46 -20.73 -18.55
N ASN A 151 -10.45 -21.60 -18.66
CA ASN A 151 -11.50 -21.69 -17.64
C ASN A 151 -10.99 -22.47 -16.43
N LEU A 152 -10.80 -21.80 -15.29
CA LEU A 152 -10.34 -22.42 -14.04
C LEU A 152 -11.26 -23.53 -13.54
N ASN A 153 -12.55 -23.47 -13.83
CA ASN A 153 -13.50 -24.48 -13.38
C ASN A 153 -13.27 -25.83 -14.09
N ARG A 154 -12.61 -25.83 -15.25
CA ARG A 154 -12.18 -27.04 -15.95
C ARG A 154 -10.79 -27.51 -15.56
N VAL A 155 -10.06 -26.76 -14.73
CA VAL A 155 -8.67 -27.10 -14.36
C VAL A 155 -8.62 -28.22 -13.32
N SER A 156 -9.69 -28.46 -12.56
CA SER A 156 -9.83 -29.69 -11.77
C SER A 156 -9.96 -30.95 -12.63
N GLU A 157 -10.30 -30.82 -13.91
CA GLU A 157 -10.45 -31.92 -14.87
C GLU A 157 -9.23 -32.08 -15.80
N LEU A 158 -8.28 -31.14 -15.78
CA LEU A 158 -7.05 -31.24 -16.55
C LEU A 158 -6.10 -32.22 -15.86
N ASP A 159 -6.25 -33.47 -16.28
CA ASP A 159 -5.53 -34.64 -15.81
C ASP A 159 -4.00 -34.41 -15.85
N PHE A 160 -3.37 -34.39 -14.67
CA PHE A 160 -1.92 -34.19 -14.49
C PHE A 160 -1.07 -35.34 -15.07
N THR A 161 -1.73 -36.37 -15.62
CA THR A 161 -1.16 -37.60 -16.16
C THR A 161 -0.54 -37.40 -17.55
N ASN A 162 -1.01 -36.42 -18.33
CA ASN A 162 -0.41 -36.09 -19.63
C ASN A 162 0.85 -35.22 -19.43
N LYS A 163 1.96 -35.89 -19.12
CA LYS A 163 3.33 -35.33 -19.00
C LYS A 163 3.87 -34.65 -20.26
N SER A 164 3.11 -34.53 -21.36
CA SER A 164 3.60 -33.91 -22.60
C SER A 164 3.62 -32.38 -22.48
N ILE A 165 4.81 -31.88 -22.16
CA ILE A 165 5.34 -30.54 -22.52
C ILE A 165 4.69 -29.32 -21.81
N THR A 166 3.52 -29.47 -21.16
CA THR A 166 2.79 -28.36 -20.52
C THR A 166 2.76 -28.40 -18.97
N GLY A 167 3.27 -29.48 -18.36
CA GLY A 167 2.95 -29.91 -16.99
C GLY A 167 3.49 -29.10 -15.79
N LYS A 168 4.31 -28.06 -15.95
CA LYS A 168 4.76 -27.19 -14.82
C LYS A 168 4.19 -25.77 -14.83
N ARG A 169 3.53 -25.35 -15.91
CA ARG A 169 3.01 -23.96 -16.04
C ARG A 169 1.68 -23.77 -15.33
N HIS A 170 0.80 -24.76 -15.45
CA HIS A 170 -0.48 -24.76 -14.78
C HIS A 170 -0.41 -24.56 -13.26
N PRO A 171 0.44 -25.27 -12.47
CA PRO A 171 0.43 -25.09 -11.02
C PRO A 171 0.78 -23.65 -10.60
N ASN A 172 1.75 -23.02 -11.26
CA ASN A 172 2.12 -21.64 -10.94
C ASN A 172 1.03 -20.64 -11.38
N LEU A 173 0.45 -20.80 -12.57
CA LEU A 173 -0.68 -19.98 -13.01
C LEU A 173 -1.86 -20.10 -12.04
N ILE A 174 -2.24 -21.34 -11.69
CA ILE A 174 -3.31 -21.63 -10.73
C ILE A 174 -2.99 -21.00 -9.38
N GLN A 175 -1.76 -21.14 -8.89
CA GLN A 175 -1.34 -20.58 -7.61
C GLN A 175 -1.45 -19.05 -7.61
N GLY A 176 -0.95 -18.37 -8.66
CA GLY A 176 -1.08 -16.92 -8.80
C GLY A 176 -2.56 -16.49 -8.80
N ILE A 177 -3.40 -17.16 -9.58
CA ILE A 177 -4.82 -16.80 -9.63
C ILE A 177 -5.57 -17.15 -8.33
N LYS A 178 -5.21 -18.22 -7.64
CA LYS A 178 -5.77 -18.56 -6.32
C LYS A 178 -5.48 -17.45 -5.31
N ILE A 179 -4.26 -16.93 -5.30
CA ILE A 179 -3.88 -15.80 -4.45
C ILE A 179 -4.72 -14.56 -4.82
N LEU A 180 -4.86 -14.23 -6.11
CA LEU A 180 -5.71 -13.11 -6.53
C LEU A 180 -7.17 -13.26 -6.12
N LYS A 181 -7.71 -14.48 -6.19
CA LYS A 181 -9.08 -14.76 -5.76
C LYS A 181 -9.27 -14.57 -4.25
N ALA A 182 -8.26 -14.89 -3.45
CA ALA A 182 -8.31 -14.73 -2.01
C ALA A 182 -8.28 -13.26 -1.55
N LEU A 183 -7.84 -12.33 -2.41
CA LEU A 183 -7.73 -10.90 -2.06
C LEU A 183 -9.09 -10.19 -1.98
N ASN A 184 -10.22 -10.90 -2.12
CA ASN A 184 -11.60 -10.43 -1.93
C ASN A 184 -12.03 -9.19 -2.75
N SER A 185 -11.18 -8.68 -3.64
CA SER A 185 -11.45 -7.53 -4.49
C SER A 185 -11.56 -7.88 -5.96
N LEU A 186 -11.57 -9.17 -6.31
CA LEU A 186 -12.03 -9.53 -7.64
C LEU A 186 -13.51 -9.17 -7.67
N PRO A 187 -13.94 -8.23 -8.52
CA PRO A 187 -15.36 -8.00 -8.69
C PRO A 187 -15.98 -9.36 -8.99
N GLU A 188 -16.97 -9.77 -8.18
CA GLU A 188 -17.79 -10.95 -8.45
C GLU A 188 -18.24 -10.82 -9.89
N GLN A 189 -17.57 -11.57 -10.76
CA GLN A 189 -17.71 -11.56 -12.22
C GLN A 189 -18.25 -10.21 -12.73
N ILE A 190 -17.38 -9.27 -13.15
CA ILE A 190 -17.88 -8.24 -14.07
C ILE A 190 -18.34 -8.98 -15.32
N SER A 191 -19.60 -9.41 -15.30
CA SER A 191 -20.44 -9.65 -16.44
C SER A 191 -20.59 -8.29 -17.06
N TYR A 192 -19.59 -7.89 -17.84
CA TYR A 192 -19.84 -6.94 -18.91
C TYR A 192 -20.90 -7.64 -19.76
N ASP A 193 -22.14 -7.19 -19.65
CA ASP A 193 -23.30 -7.71 -20.37
C ASP A 193 -22.89 -8.18 -21.77
N GLY A 194 -22.83 -9.51 -21.96
CA GLY A 194 -22.54 -10.14 -23.25
C GLY A 194 -21.15 -10.76 -23.46
N PHE A 195 -20.11 -10.42 -22.67
CA PHE A 195 -18.81 -11.11 -22.81
C PHE A 195 -18.76 -12.36 -21.92
N LYS A 196 -19.17 -13.51 -22.50
CA LYS A 196 -19.00 -14.85 -21.91
C LYS A 196 -17.63 -14.95 -21.22
N ASN A 197 -17.65 -15.35 -19.94
CA ASN A 197 -16.50 -15.41 -19.04
C ASN A 197 -15.30 -16.12 -19.70
N ARG A 198 -14.40 -15.34 -20.34
CA ARG A 198 -13.36 -15.90 -21.22
C ARG A 198 -12.32 -16.74 -20.46
N GLY A 199 -12.34 -16.73 -19.12
CA GLY A 199 -11.38 -17.42 -18.27
C GLY A 199 -10.23 -16.50 -17.84
N TRP A 200 -9.10 -17.13 -17.52
CA TRP A 200 -7.89 -16.49 -17.02
C TRP A 200 -6.69 -16.82 -17.91
N SER A 201 -5.91 -15.80 -18.25
CA SER A 201 -4.60 -15.94 -18.90
C SER A 201 -3.53 -15.35 -17.99
N VAL A 202 -2.26 -15.60 -18.29
CA VAL A 202 -1.14 -14.97 -17.57
C VAL A 202 -1.28 -13.45 -17.66
N LYS A 203 -1.49 -12.90 -18.87
CA LYS A 203 -1.69 -11.46 -19.07
C LYS A 203 -2.81 -10.91 -18.19
N LYS A 204 -3.99 -11.54 -18.22
CA LYS A 204 -5.15 -11.06 -17.43
C LYS A 204 -4.86 -11.12 -15.93
N GLY A 205 -4.17 -12.15 -15.47
CA GLY A 205 -3.72 -12.25 -14.08
C GLY A 205 -2.76 -11.12 -13.69
N VAL A 206 -1.81 -10.76 -14.57
CA VAL A 206 -0.83 -9.69 -14.30
C VAL A 206 -1.52 -8.33 -14.26
N VAL A 207 -2.38 -8.04 -15.24
CA VAL A 207 -3.17 -6.79 -15.27
C VAL A 207 -4.02 -6.65 -14.01
N GLU A 208 -4.68 -7.73 -13.60
CA GLU A 208 -5.52 -7.73 -12.41
C GLU A 208 -4.70 -7.59 -11.11
N SER A 209 -3.56 -8.28 -11.02
CA SER A 209 -2.63 -8.15 -9.88
C SER A 209 -2.14 -6.70 -9.75
N LYS A 210 -1.78 -6.08 -10.88
CA LYS A 210 -1.35 -4.67 -10.92
C LYS A 210 -2.48 -3.74 -10.48
N ARG A 211 -3.69 -3.91 -11.01
CA ARG A 211 -4.86 -3.10 -10.64
C ARG A 211 -5.15 -3.17 -9.14
N GLN A 212 -5.16 -4.37 -8.57
CA GLN A 212 -5.40 -4.56 -7.13
C GLN A 212 -4.27 -3.96 -6.30
N PHE A 213 -3.02 -4.19 -6.68
CA PHE A 213 -1.86 -3.58 -6.03
C PHE A 213 -1.98 -2.05 -5.99
N THR A 214 -2.23 -1.41 -7.13
CA THR A 214 -2.41 0.05 -7.21
C THR A 214 -3.55 0.54 -6.32
N SER A 215 -4.70 -0.15 -6.33
CA SER A 215 -5.85 0.21 -5.49
C SER A 215 -5.51 0.13 -3.98
N ILE A 216 -4.86 -0.96 -3.55
CA ILE A 216 -4.46 -1.16 -2.16
C ILE A 216 -3.44 -0.09 -1.73
N ILE A 217 -2.41 0.15 -2.56
CA ILE A 217 -1.41 1.19 -2.27
C ILE A 217 -2.06 2.56 -2.21
N GLN A 218 -2.97 2.89 -3.14
CA GLN A 218 -3.69 4.17 -3.15
C GLN A 218 -4.45 4.40 -1.84
N GLN A 219 -5.08 3.35 -1.29
CA GLN A 219 -5.74 3.43 0.02
C GLN A 219 -4.73 3.70 1.15
N MET A 220 -3.57 3.03 1.14
CA MET A 220 -2.52 3.23 2.14
C MET A 220 -1.92 4.64 2.11
N VAL A 221 -1.73 5.22 0.92
CA VAL A 221 -1.09 6.55 0.77
C VAL A 221 -2.09 7.70 0.73
N ASN A 222 -3.38 7.43 0.94
CA ASN A 222 -4.43 8.45 0.87
C ASN A 222 -4.28 9.45 2.02
N THR A 223 -3.82 10.66 1.69
CA THR A 223 -3.61 11.75 2.64
C THR A 223 -4.87 12.11 3.43
N ARG A 224 -6.07 12.02 2.82
CA ARG A 224 -7.31 12.41 3.50
C ARG A 224 -7.63 11.46 4.66
N ALA A 225 -7.52 10.15 4.43
CA ALA A 225 -7.74 9.15 5.48
C ALA A 225 -6.79 9.36 6.66
N TRP A 226 -5.52 9.68 6.39
CA TRP A 226 -4.54 9.99 7.42
C TRP A 226 -4.83 11.29 8.17
N ILE A 227 -5.24 12.36 7.48
CA ILE A 227 -5.65 13.61 8.13
C ILE A 227 -6.83 13.36 9.08
N ASP A 228 -7.80 12.56 8.66
CA ASP A 228 -8.96 12.28 9.48
C ASP A 228 -8.61 11.37 10.67
N GLU A 229 -7.65 10.46 10.52
CA GLU A 229 -7.14 9.64 11.61
C GLU A 229 -6.33 10.46 12.62
N THR A 230 -5.44 11.35 12.17
CA THR A 230 -4.67 12.23 13.06
C THR A 230 -5.54 13.21 13.83
N LYS A 231 -6.62 13.73 13.22
CA LYS A 231 -7.62 14.54 13.93
C LYS A 231 -8.28 13.81 15.10
N LYS A 232 -8.39 12.49 15.07
CA LYS A 232 -8.94 11.71 16.21
C LYS A 232 -8.02 11.75 17.43
N TYR A 233 -6.72 11.90 17.21
CA TYR A 233 -5.71 11.96 18.26
C TYR A 233 -5.28 13.39 18.62
N GLU A 234 -5.73 14.42 17.88
CA GLU A 234 -5.60 15.79 18.37
C GLU A 234 -6.40 15.87 19.68
N PRO A 235 -5.76 16.23 20.82
CA PRO A 235 -6.49 16.39 22.07
C PRO A 235 -7.62 17.38 21.79
N LYS A 236 -8.87 16.94 21.96
CA LYS A 236 -10.02 17.84 21.90
C LYS A 236 -9.65 18.97 22.83
N SER A 237 -9.47 20.18 22.29
CA SER A 237 -9.23 21.32 23.15
C SER A 237 -10.42 21.31 24.09
N ILE A 238 -10.15 21.04 25.37
CA ILE A 238 -11.09 21.33 26.43
C ILE A 238 -11.14 22.86 26.38
N MET A 239 -11.94 23.38 25.45
CA MET A 239 -12.54 24.68 25.62
C MET A 239 -13.16 24.54 27.00
N PRO A 240 -12.73 25.34 27.99
CA PRO A 240 -13.43 25.33 29.25
C PRO A 240 -14.90 25.47 28.87
N GLU A 241 -15.72 24.49 29.25
CA GLU A 241 -17.16 24.64 29.18
C GLU A 241 -17.40 25.92 29.95
N HIS A 242 -17.62 27.02 29.23
CA HIS A 242 -18.18 28.20 29.82
C HIS A 242 -19.53 27.69 30.29
N ASN A 243 -19.60 27.38 31.60
CA ASN A 243 -20.83 27.13 32.31
C ASN A 243 -21.80 28.19 31.79
N ARG A 244 -22.72 27.77 30.91
CA ARG A 244 -23.92 28.55 30.65
C ARG A 244 -24.55 28.63 32.02
N VAL A 245 -24.42 29.81 32.62
CA VAL A 245 -25.24 30.18 33.75
C VAL A 245 -26.64 30.20 33.15
N ASP A 246 -27.35 29.09 33.27
CA ASP A 246 -28.77 29.03 32.94
C ASP A 246 -29.41 30.12 33.80
N GLY A 247 -29.91 31.14 33.12
CA GLY A 247 -30.52 32.29 33.75
C GLY A 247 -31.63 31.81 34.67
N CYS A 248 -31.56 32.21 35.94
CA CYS A 248 -32.73 32.25 36.79
C CYS A 248 -33.73 33.20 36.12
N GLU A 249 -34.82 32.65 35.58
CA GLU A 249 -36.00 33.45 35.30
C GLU A 249 -36.59 33.96 36.63
N PRO A 250 -37.07 35.21 36.65
CA PRO A 250 -37.63 35.86 37.85
C PRO A 250 -38.99 35.29 38.28
#